data_AF-X1H5J5-F1
#
_entry.id   AF-X1H5J5-F1
#
_cell.length_a   1.000
_cell.length_b   1.000
_cell.length_c   1.000
_cell.angle_alpha   90.00
_cell.angle_beta   90.00
_cell.angle_gamma   90.00
#
_symmetry.space_group_name_H-M   'P 1'
#
loop_
_entity.id
_entity.type
_entity.pdbx_description
1 polymer ?
#
loop_
_entity_poly.entity_id
_entity_poly.type
_entity_poly.pdbx_seq_one_letter_code
_entity_poly.pdbx_strand_id
1 'polypeptide(L)'
;MDTEWPLDHDRKFESPHFTVEELKQKQQENAWLREGGPDYEDDRYPSYDYSYTAYECLTVDELRKAFLYGNWAIRQCFTYKNLAFINQINAGDEWWALKKFEDGVLLAFESITMIAVINHAQDYFLDYIEQLLNATQAQCAKLEYTSDEFYKKYEKDRIVGS
;
A
#
# COMPACT_ATOMS: atom_id res chain seq x y z
N MET A 1 11.91 -16.50 7.66
CA MET A 1 10.75 -16.09 6.85
C MET A 1 9.61 -16.96 7.30
N ASP A 2 8.57 -16.37 7.89
CA ASP A 2 7.30 -17.08 8.04
C ASP A 2 6.83 -17.44 6.64
N THR A 3 6.72 -18.73 6.37
CA THR A 3 6.30 -19.27 5.08
C THR A 3 4.79 -19.43 4.97
N GLU A 4 4.06 -19.09 6.04
CA GLU A 4 2.61 -19.11 6.05
C GLU A 4 2.06 -17.84 5.43
N TRP A 5 1.08 -18.03 4.55
CA TRP A 5 0.41 -16.93 3.88
C TRP A 5 -0.23 -15.98 4.91
N PRO A 6 -0.05 -14.65 4.77
CA PRO A 6 -0.37 -13.71 5.84
C PRO A 6 -1.87 -13.38 5.97
N LEU A 7 -2.68 -13.80 5.00
CA LEU A 7 -4.11 -13.52 4.94
C LEU A 7 -4.92 -14.81 4.92
N ASP A 8 -6.23 -14.74 5.08
CA ASP A 8 -7.09 -15.92 4.91
C ASP A 8 -7.31 -16.18 3.41
N HIS A 9 -6.95 -17.37 2.92
CA HIS A 9 -7.06 -17.75 1.51
C HIS A 9 -8.50 -17.83 1.00
N ASP A 10 -9.45 -18.16 1.88
CA ASP A 10 -10.85 -18.34 1.52
C ASP A 10 -11.66 -17.05 1.70
N ARG A 11 -11.03 -16.00 2.25
CA ARG A 11 -11.66 -14.70 2.46
C ARG A 11 -11.92 -14.03 1.11
N LYS A 12 -13.21 -13.79 0.84
CA LYS A 12 -13.62 -12.94 -0.27
C LYS A 12 -13.35 -11.48 0.08
N PHE A 13 -12.99 -10.70 -0.93
CA PHE A 13 -12.84 -9.26 -0.79
C PHE A 13 -14.22 -8.62 -0.56
N GLU A 14 -14.46 -8.05 0.63
CA GLU A 14 -15.74 -7.48 1.02
C GLU A 14 -15.54 -6.17 1.82
N SER A 15 -14.92 -5.18 1.17
CA SER A 15 -14.64 -3.90 1.81
C SER A 15 -15.84 -2.96 1.83
N PRO A 16 -16.15 -2.30 2.96
CA PRO A 16 -17.19 -1.26 3.00
C PRO A 16 -16.78 0.03 2.29
N HIS A 17 -15.49 0.22 1.99
CA HIS A 17 -14.96 1.46 1.40
C HIS A 17 -14.65 1.34 -0.09
N PHE A 18 -14.42 0.13 -0.59
CA PHE A 18 -13.91 -0.11 -1.92
C PHE A 18 -14.62 -1.26 -2.61
N THR A 19 -14.78 -1.15 -3.93
CA THR A 19 -15.03 -2.31 -4.80
C THR A 19 -13.77 -2.65 -5.58
N VAL A 20 -13.66 -3.91 -6.00
CA VAL A 20 -12.53 -4.35 -6.85
C VAL A 20 -12.53 -3.58 -8.17
N GLU A 21 -13.70 -3.35 -8.74
CA GLU A 21 -13.89 -2.63 -9.99
C GLU A 21 -13.45 -1.16 -9.88
N GLU A 22 -13.79 -0.48 -8.78
CA GLU A 22 -13.38 0.90 -8.56
C GLU A 22 -11.85 1.02 -8.47
N LEU A 23 -11.21 0.16 -7.67
CA LEU A 23 -9.76 0.17 -7.55
C LEU A 23 -9.07 -0.20 -8.86
N LYS A 24 -9.62 -1.17 -9.60
CA LYS A 24 -9.13 -1.56 -10.93
C LYS A 24 -9.25 -0.40 -11.93
N GLN A 25 -10.35 0.36 -11.90
CA GLN A 25 -10.51 1.55 -12.73
C GLN A 25 -9.49 2.62 -12.36
N LYS A 26 -9.33 2.90 -11.06
CA LYS A 26 -8.36 3.89 -10.57
C LYS A 26 -6.93 3.52 -10.94
N GLN A 27 -6.60 2.24 -10.87
CA GLN A 27 -5.32 1.67 -11.28
C GLN A 27 -4.98 1.99 -12.75
N GLN A 28 -5.96 2.10 -13.66
CA GLN A 28 -5.71 2.43 -15.07
C GLN A 28 -5.27 3.89 -15.30
N GLU A 29 -5.54 4.79 -14.36
CA GLU A 29 -5.10 6.19 -14.44
C GLU A 29 -3.58 6.31 -14.26
N ASN A 30 -2.95 5.36 -13.56
CA ASN A 30 -1.51 5.33 -13.38
C ASN A 30 -0.85 4.66 -14.59
N ALA A 31 -0.05 5.43 -15.33
CA ALA A 31 0.59 4.98 -16.58
C ALA A 31 1.49 3.75 -16.41
N TRP A 32 2.09 3.55 -15.23
CA TRP A 32 2.91 2.38 -14.92
C TRP A 32 2.08 1.14 -14.60
N LEU A 33 0.92 1.36 -13.96
CA LEU A 33 0.07 0.26 -13.53
C LEU A 33 -0.92 -0.17 -14.60
N ARG A 34 -1.36 0.71 -15.51
CA ARG A 34 -2.39 0.40 -16.52
C ARG A 34 -2.08 -0.90 -17.28
N GLU A 35 -3.12 -1.62 -17.67
CA GLU A 35 -2.96 -2.80 -18.51
C GLU A 35 -2.32 -2.39 -19.86
N GLY A 36 -1.28 -3.09 -20.29
CA GLY A 36 -0.47 -2.68 -21.45
C GLY A 36 0.38 -1.42 -21.20
N GLY A 37 0.65 -1.08 -19.94
CA GLY A 37 1.65 -0.08 -19.54
C GLY A 37 3.08 -0.46 -19.98
N PRO A 38 4.06 0.45 -19.78
CA PRO A 38 5.44 0.19 -20.17
C PRO A 38 6.01 -0.98 -19.35
N ASP A 39 6.46 -2.02 -20.04
CA ASP A 39 7.33 -3.03 -19.44
C ASP A 39 8.77 -2.51 -19.43
N TYR A 40 9.55 -2.90 -18.42
CA TYR A 40 10.99 -2.69 -18.47
C TYR A 40 11.58 -3.58 -19.58
N GLU A 41 12.48 -3.03 -20.41
CA GLU A 41 13.04 -3.72 -21.58
C GLU A 41 13.76 -5.05 -21.26
N ASP A 42 14.11 -5.29 -19.98
CA ASP A 42 14.80 -6.49 -19.48
C ASP A 42 13.94 -7.29 -18.46
N ASP A 43 12.62 -7.08 -18.43
CA ASP A 43 11.77 -7.83 -17.52
C ASP A 43 11.53 -9.25 -18.03
N ARG A 44 12.06 -10.23 -17.30
CA ARG A 44 11.87 -11.66 -17.59
C ARG A 44 10.41 -12.10 -17.46
N TYR A 45 9.59 -11.33 -16.73
CA TYR A 45 8.18 -11.59 -16.49
C TYR A 45 7.34 -10.34 -16.76
N PRO A 46 6.95 -10.11 -18.02
CA PRO A 46 6.27 -8.89 -18.43
C PRO A 46 4.95 -8.64 -17.69
N SER A 47 4.59 -7.37 -17.50
CA SER A 47 3.46 -6.97 -16.67
C SER A 47 2.10 -7.40 -17.20
N TYR A 48 1.97 -7.77 -18.48
CA TYR A 48 0.73 -8.25 -19.07
C TYR A 48 0.29 -9.64 -18.58
N ASP A 49 1.19 -10.42 -17.97
CA ASP A 49 0.85 -11.73 -17.40
C ASP A 49 0.15 -11.62 -16.03
N TYR A 50 0.12 -10.42 -15.43
CA TYR A 50 -0.43 -10.20 -14.10
C TYR A 50 -1.79 -9.50 -14.12
N SER A 51 -2.79 -10.20 -13.61
CA SER A 51 -4.13 -9.65 -13.38
C SER A 51 -4.18 -8.81 -12.11
N TYR A 52 -5.06 -7.80 -12.10
CA TYR A 52 -5.38 -7.06 -10.89
C TYR A 52 -5.97 -7.99 -9.82
N THR A 53 -5.44 -7.95 -8.60
CA THR A 53 -5.95 -8.68 -7.43
C THR A 53 -6.04 -7.73 -6.25
N ALA A 54 -7.04 -7.92 -5.39
CA ALA A 54 -7.21 -7.12 -4.19
C ALA A 54 -7.52 -8.02 -2.99
N TYR A 55 -6.87 -7.72 -1.88
CA TYR A 55 -7.08 -8.40 -0.61
C TYR A 55 -7.40 -7.39 0.48
N GLU A 56 -8.35 -7.75 1.34
CA GLU A 56 -8.74 -6.92 2.48
C GLU A 56 -8.03 -7.38 3.75
N CYS A 57 -7.26 -6.46 4.33
CA CYS A 57 -6.71 -6.59 5.67
C CYS A 57 -7.72 -6.03 6.66
N LEU A 58 -8.16 -6.85 7.62
CA LEU A 58 -9.11 -6.45 8.65
C LEU A 58 -8.42 -5.80 9.85
N THR A 59 -7.13 -6.10 10.03
CA THR A 59 -6.31 -5.51 11.08
C THR A 59 -5.05 -4.89 10.50
N VAL A 60 -4.49 -3.93 11.24
CA VAL A 60 -3.19 -3.33 10.88
C VAL A 60 -2.04 -4.35 10.95
N ASP A 61 -2.17 -5.39 11.79
CA ASP A 61 -1.19 -6.49 11.86
C ASP A 61 -1.25 -7.39 10.61
N GLU A 62 -2.46 -7.70 10.11
CA GLU A 62 -2.62 -8.38 8.82
C GLU A 62 -1.97 -7.57 7.69
N LEU A 63 -2.20 -6.25 7.66
CA LEU A 63 -1.59 -5.35 6.69
C LEU A 63 -0.06 -5.36 6.80
N ARG A 64 0.48 -5.28 8.02
CA ARG A 64 1.93 -5.35 8.28
C ARG A 64 2.53 -6.67 7.80
N LYS A 65 1.89 -7.79 8.13
CA LYS A 65 2.31 -9.14 7.71
C LYS A 65 2.26 -9.30 6.20
N ALA A 66 1.23 -8.75 5.55
CA ALA A 66 1.14 -8.74 4.10
C ALA A 66 2.36 -8.04 3.46
N PHE A 67 2.72 -6.84 3.92
CA PHE A 67 3.91 -6.17 3.40
C PHE A 67 5.22 -6.93 3.70
N LEU A 68 5.36 -7.53 4.89
CA LEU A 68 6.54 -8.31 5.27
C LEU A 68 6.70 -9.64 4.49
N TYR A 69 5.61 -10.22 3.99
CA TYR A 69 5.66 -11.47 3.22
C TYR A 69 6.42 -11.29 1.89
N GLY A 70 6.22 -10.15 1.23
CA GLY A 70 6.94 -9.77 0.01
C GLY A 70 6.63 -10.65 -1.23
N ASN A 71 7.46 -10.49 -2.27
CA ASN A 71 7.33 -11.18 -3.56
C ASN A 71 5.94 -10.99 -4.21
N TRP A 72 5.41 -9.77 -4.12
CA TRP A 72 4.09 -9.43 -4.62
C TRP A 72 4.12 -9.08 -6.10
N ALA A 73 3.07 -9.49 -6.82
CA ALA A 73 2.91 -9.14 -8.21
C ALA A 73 2.64 -7.63 -8.38
N ILE A 74 3.00 -7.07 -9.53
CA ILE A 74 2.51 -5.75 -9.92
C ILE A 74 0.97 -5.75 -9.96
N ARG A 75 0.34 -4.62 -9.62
CA ARG A 75 -1.12 -4.43 -9.52
C ARG A 75 -1.80 -5.20 -8.38
N GLN A 76 -1.06 -5.94 -7.57
CA GLN A 76 -1.63 -6.51 -6.37
C GLN A 76 -1.95 -5.40 -5.37
N CYS A 77 -3.15 -5.46 -4.79
CA CYS A 77 -3.68 -4.44 -3.92
C CYS A 77 -3.98 -4.97 -2.52
N PHE A 78 -3.57 -4.22 -1.50
CA PHE A 78 -4.00 -4.42 -0.12
C PHE A 78 -4.85 -3.24 0.33
N THR A 79 -6.02 -3.53 0.90
CA THR A 79 -6.88 -2.51 1.53
C THR A 79 -6.90 -2.66 3.04
N TYR A 80 -7.02 -1.53 3.73
CA TYR A 80 -7.26 -1.47 5.17
C TYR A 80 -8.10 -0.23 5.48
N LYS A 81 -9.32 -0.44 6.00
CA LYS A 81 -10.31 0.63 6.19
C LYS A 81 -10.48 1.43 4.89
N ASN A 82 -10.25 2.74 4.92
CA ASN A 82 -10.37 3.62 3.76
C ASN A 82 -9.03 3.88 3.04
N LEU A 83 -8.02 3.04 3.27
CA LEU A 83 -6.74 3.06 2.56
C LEU A 83 -6.63 1.86 1.60
N ALA A 84 -6.00 2.09 0.46
CA ALA A 84 -5.62 1.05 -0.49
C ALA A 84 -4.17 1.28 -0.96
N PHE A 85 -3.46 0.19 -1.20
CA PHE A 85 -2.06 0.19 -1.59
C PHE A 85 -1.87 -0.75 -2.77
N ILE A 86 -1.54 -0.21 -3.94
CA ILE A 86 -1.40 -1.00 -5.18
C ILE A 86 0.09 -1.10 -5.52
N ASN A 87 0.62 -2.32 -5.57
CA ASN A 87 2.04 -2.53 -5.86
C ASN A 87 2.40 -2.10 -7.28
N GLN A 88 3.47 -1.31 -7.40
CA GLN A 88 3.98 -0.73 -8.64
C GLN A 88 5.16 -1.49 -9.23
N ILE A 89 5.83 -2.34 -8.44
CA ILE A 89 7.04 -3.05 -8.85
C ILE A 89 6.84 -4.55 -8.65
N ASN A 90 7.01 -5.33 -9.72
CA ASN A 90 6.91 -6.77 -9.65
C ASN A 90 8.00 -7.36 -8.72
N ALA A 91 7.60 -8.23 -7.79
CA ALA A 91 8.42 -8.75 -6.70
C ALA A 91 9.07 -7.68 -5.78
N GLY A 92 8.64 -6.42 -5.91
CA GLY A 92 9.17 -5.28 -5.16
C GLY A 92 8.29 -4.85 -3.99
N ASP A 93 8.69 -3.74 -3.39
CA ASP A 93 8.02 -3.10 -2.25
C ASP A 93 7.86 -1.60 -2.55
N GLU A 94 6.98 -1.28 -3.50
CA GLU A 94 6.71 0.11 -3.84
C GLU A 94 5.22 0.27 -4.14
N TRP A 95 4.52 0.97 -3.25
CA TRP A 95 3.08 0.92 -3.19
C TRP A 95 2.47 2.27 -3.53
N TRP A 96 1.64 2.29 -4.57
CA TRP A 96 0.82 3.45 -4.87
C TRP A 96 -0.26 3.57 -3.80
N ALA A 97 -0.16 4.60 -2.96
CA ALA A 97 -1.04 4.81 -1.83
C ALA A 97 -2.27 5.61 -2.23
N LEU A 98 -3.44 5.07 -1.92
CA LEU A 98 -4.74 5.66 -2.19
C LEU A 98 -5.56 5.77 -0.90
N LYS A 99 -6.42 6.78 -0.86
CA LYS A 99 -7.37 7.00 0.22
C LYS A 99 -8.75 7.36 -0.31
N LYS A 100 -9.77 6.70 0.25
CA LYS A 100 -11.18 7.01 0.02
C LYS A 100 -11.67 7.98 1.10
N PHE A 101 -12.27 9.08 0.69
CA PHE A 101 -12.84 10.10 1.57
C PHE A 101 -14.36 9.99 1.66
N GLU A 102 -14.95 10.60 2.68
CA GLU A 102 -16.39 10.52 2.97
C GLU A 102 -17.26 11.13 1.86
N ASP A 103 -16.74 12.08 1.10
CA ASP A 103 -17.37 12.67 -0.08
C ASP A 103 -17.29 11.77 -1.33
N GLY A 104 -16.74 10.56 -1.18
CA GLY A 104 -16.60 9.58 -2.25
C GLY A 104 -15.35 9.75 -3.10
N VAL A 105 -14.52 10.77 -2.87
CA VAL A 105 -13.28 10.97 -3.64
C VAL A 105 -12.29 9.85 -3.31
N LEU A 106 -11.78 9.18 -4.35
CA LEU A 106 -10.65 8.26 -4.27
C LEU A 106 -9.39 8.96 -4.78
N LEU A 107 -8.53 9.36 -3.84
CA LEU A 107 -7.31 10.11 -4.13
C LEU A 107 -6.10 9.19 -4.02
N ALA A 108 -5.29 9.14 -5.07
CA ALA A 108 -3.92 8.63 -4.96
C ALA A 108 -2.98 9.79 -4.62
N PHE A 109 -2.03 9.58 -3.71
CA PHE A 109 -1.21 10.68 -3.20
C PHE A 109 0.28 10.41 -3.23
N GLU A 110 0.76 9.19 -2.96
CA GLU A 110 2.20 8.93 -2.88
C GLU A 110 2.58 7.52 -3.33
N SER A 111 3.88 7.30 -3.53
CA SER A 111 4.54 6.02 -3.70
C SER A 111 5.29 5.71 -2.40
N ILE A 112 4.96 4.60 -1.72
CA ILE A 112 5.50 4.27 -0.40
C ILE A 112 6.24 2.93 -0.44
N THR A 113 7.49 2.92 0.01
CA THR A 113 8.25 1.70 0.33
C THR A 113 7.89 1.20 1.75
N MET A 114 7.03 0.19 1.87
CA MET A 114 6.43 -0.21 3.15
C MET A 114 7.41 -0.91 4.10
N ILE A 115 8.36 -1.68 3.59
CA ILE A 115 9.43 -2.30 4.38
C ILE A 115 10.30 -1.22 5.03
N ALA A 116 10.55 -0.10 4.35
CA ALA A 116 11.30 1.01 4.94
C ALA A 116 10.53 1.66 6.10
N VAL A 117 9.20 1.80 5.97
CA VAL A 117 8.31 2.27 7.05
C VAL A 117 8.31 1.28 8.22
N ILE A 118 8.16 -0.02 7.95
CA ILE A 118 8.10 -1.07 8.98
C ILE A 118 9.41 -1.18 9.76
N ASN A 119 10.55 -1.07 9.09
CA ASN A 119 11.86 -1.18 9.72
C ASN A 119 12.35 0.12 10.38
N HIS A 120 11.58 1.21 10.31
CA HIS A 120 12.00 2.48 10.88
C HIS A 120 12.16 2.43 12.41
N ALA A 121 11.10 2.02 13.11
CA ALA A 121 11.08 1.78 14.55
C ALA A 121 9.90 0.86 14.90
N GLN A 122 9.90 0.24 16.08
CA GLN A 122 8.95 -0.79 16.49
C GLN A 122 7.47 -0.41 16.27
N ASP A 123 7.08 0.80 16.67
CA ASP A 123 5.70 1.30 16.61
C ASP A 123 5.46 2.24 15.41
N TYR A 124 6.51 2.55 14.64
CA TYR A 124 6.45 3.54 13.57
C TYR A 124 5.37 3.22 12.52
N PHE A 125 5.31 1.97 12.07
CA PHE A 125 4.32 1.54 11.09
C PHE A 125 2.89 1.77 11.56
N LEU A 126 2.58 1.39 12.82
CA LEU A 126 1.25 1.52 13.38
C LEU A 126 0.81 2.99 13.40
N ASP A 127 1.66 3.85 13.95
CA ASP A 127 1.37 5.27 14.03
C ASP A 127 1.33 5.93 12.64
N TYR A 128 2.19 5.51 11.71
CA TYR A 128 2.21 6.02 10.34
C TYR A 128 0.91 5.69 9.61
N ILE A 129 0.42 4.45 9.71
CA ILE A 129 -0.90 4.08 9.18
C ILE A 129 -2.01 4.90 9.84
N GLU A 130 -1.91 5.19 11.15
CA GLU A 130 -2.86 6.08 11.82
C GLU A 130 -2.81 7.52 11.29
N GLN A 131 -1.63 8.06 10.98
CA GLN A 131 -1.52 9.36 10.30
C GLN A 131 -2.22 9.33 8.94
N LEU A 132 -1.99 8.29 8.13
CA LEU A 132 -2.65 8.13 6.83
C LEU A 132 -4.17 8.02 6.96
N LEU A 133 -4.69 7.28 7.95
CA LEU A 133 -6.13 7.16 8.21
C LEU A 133 -6.78 8.48 8.58
N ASN A 134 -6.07 9.36 9.29
CA ASN A 134 -6.58 10.67 9.74
C ASN A 134 -6.31 11.81 8.74
N ALA A 135 -5.43 11.60 7.77
CA ALA A 135 -5.04 12.62 6.79
C ALA A 135 -6.24 13.19 6.01
N THR A 136 -6.36 14.51 5.91
CA THR A 136 -7.37 15.14 5.05
C THR A 136 -6.96 15.09 3.57
N GLN A 137 -7.91 15.35 2.66
CA GLN A 137 -7.60 15.46 1.23
C GLN A 137 -6.48 16.46 0.94
N ALA A 138 -6.53 17.63 1.61
CA ALA A 138 -5.53 18.68 1.44
C ALA A 138 -4.14 18.25 1.92
N GLN A 139 -4.07 17.48 3.02
CA GLN A 139 -2.80 16.94 3.52
C GLN A 139 -2.25 15.87 2.60
N CYS A 140 -3.08 14.94 2.12
CA CYS A 140 -2.67 13.95 1.13
C CYS A 140 -2.17 14.63 -0.15
N ALA A 141 -2.87 15.64 -0.67
CA ALA A 141 -2.47 16.34 -1.90
C ALA A 141 -1.13 17.07 -1.78
N LYS A 142 -0.71 17.43 -0.56
CA LYS A 142 0.56 18.13 -0.29
C LYS A 142 1.63 17.24 0.32
N LEU A 143 1.32 15.98 0.63
CA LEU A 143 2.16 15.07 1.40
C LEU A 143 2.48 15.59 2.83
N GLU A 144 1.54 16.34 3.41
CA GLU A 144 1.65 16.98 4.74
C GLU A 144 0.78 16.27 5.78
N TYR A 145 0.83 14.94 5.82
CA TYR A 145 -0.01 14.11 6.70
C TYR A 145 0.71 13.61 7.96
N THR A 146 2.04 13.74 8.03
CA THR A 146 2.86 13.54 9.23
C THR A 146 3.28 14.88 9.81
N SER A 147 3.36 15.01 11.13
CA SER A 147 3.83 16.23 11.81
C SER A 147 5.32 16.17 12.19
N ASP A 148 5.92 17.32 12.47
CA ASP A 148 7.27 17.37 13.04
C ASP A 148 7.38 16.61 14.36
N GLU A 149 6.35 16.63 15.19
CA GLU A 149 6.30 15.89 16.45
C GLU A 149 6.29 14.37 16.21
N PHE A 150 5.62 13.92 15.15
CA PHE A 150 5.68 12.51 14.72
C PHE A 150 7.12 12.11 14.36
N TYR A 151 7.83 12.92 13.57
CA TYR A 151 9.23 12.63 13.24
C TYR A 151 10.16 12.67 14.46
N LYS A 152 9.99 13.66 15.34
CA LYS A 152 10.77 13.78 16.60
C LYS A 152 10.58 12.59 17.52
N LYS A 153 9.37 12.01 17.57
CA LYS A 153 9.08 10.81 18.38
C LYS A 153 10.04 9.67 18.03
N TYR A 154 10.39 9.52 16.75
CA TYR A 154 11.17 8.39 16.24
C TYR A 154 12.62 8.72 15.87
N GLU A 155 13.04 9.98 16.03
CA GLU A 155 14.38 10.45 15.65
C GLU A 155 15.52 9.64 16.30
N LYS A 156 15.31 9.17 17.54
CA LYS A 156 16.31 8.41 18.32
C LYS A 156 16.17 6.90 18.20
N ASP A 157 15.03 6.43 17.73
CA ASP A 157 14.64 5.02 17.71
C ASP A 157 14.86 4.38 16.34
N ARG A 158 15.47 5.12 15.41
CA ARG A 158 15.81 4.62 14.08
C ARG A 158 16.63 3.35 14.23
N ILE A 159 16.03 2.21 13.91
CA ILE A 159 16.70 0.93 13.96
C ILE A 159 17.78 0.97 12.87
N VAL A 160 19.03 1.13 13.28
CA VAL A 160 20.17 0.96 12.38
C VAL A 160 20.19 -0.53 12.03
N GLY A 161 19.75 -0.85 10.82
CA GLY A 161 19.77 -2.23 10.32
C GLY A 161 21.18 -2.81 10.44
N SER A 162 21.30 -3.92 11.17
CA SER A 162 22.44 -4.83 11.19
C SER A 162 22.46 -5.72 9.96
#